data_AF-A0A8T3PG75-F1
#
_entry.id   AF-A0A8T3PG75-F1
#
_cell.length_a   1.000
_cell.length_b   1.000
_cell.length_c   1.000
_cell.angle_alpha   90.00
_cell.angle_beta   90.00
_cell.angle_gamma   90.00
#
_symmetry.space_group_name_H-M   'P 1'
#
loop_
_entity.id
_entity.type
_entity.pdbx_description
1 polymer ?
#
loop_
_entity_poly.entity_id
_entity_poly.type
_entity_poly.pdbx_seq_one_letter_code
_entity_poly.pdbx_strand_id
1 'polypeptide(L)'
;MPGLPTIGPLELLLILGIALLILGPGKLPEMGSAMGRTIREFRKASTDIQDSTSLTSQPVPNTLSSREADAKPRGTPADAQEDPS
;
A
#
# COMPACT_ATOMS: atom_id res chain seq x y z
N MET A 1 22.13 -17.92 -24.41
CA MET A 1 22.58 -17.30 -23.15
C MET A 1 22.37 -18.31 -22.03
N PRO A 2 23.42 -18.79 -21.34
CA PRO A 2 23.26 -19.63 -20.16
C PRO A 2 22.52 -18.85 -19.07
N GLY A 3 21.42 -19.41 -18.57
CA GLY A 3 20.64 -18.81 -17.49
C GLY A 3 21.41 -18.88 -16.17
N LEU A 4 21.24 -17.85 -15.33
CA LEU A 4 21.74 -17.89 -13.97
C LEU A 4 21.09 -19.07 -13.25
N PRO A 5 21.84 -19.86 -12.48
CA PRO A 5 21.26 -20.88 -11.62
C PRO A 5 20.26 -20.17 -10.71
N THR A 6 18.98 -20.49 -10.87
CA THR A 6 17.93 -19.98 -10.01
C THR A 6 18.12 -20.63 -8.65
N ILE A 7 18.78 -19.91 -7.74
CA ILE A 7 19.00 -20.36 -6.37
C ILE A 7 17.64 -20.67 -5.76
N GLY A 8 17.38 -21.95 -5.58
CA GLY A 8 16.12 -22.42 -5.03
C GLY A 8 16.05 -22.17 -3.52
N PRO A 9 14.85 -22.20 -2.92
CA PRO A 9 14.69 -22.17 -1.46
C PRO A 9 15.53 -23.26 -0.77
N LEU A 10 15.73 -24.40 -1.43
CA LEU A 10 16.53 -25.53 -0.92
C LEU A 10 18.03 -25.21 -0.88
N GLU A 11 18.59 -24.61 -1.93
CA GLU A 11 20.01 -24.19 -1.94
C GLU A 11 20.28 -23.08 -0.94
N LEU A 12 19.35 -22.12 -0.81
CA LEU A 12 19.43 -21.10 0.22
C LEU A 12 19.43 -21.72 1.62
N LEU A 13 18.59 -22.74 1.87
CA LEU A 13 18.54 -23.46 3.15
C LEU A 13 19.85 -24.22 3.44
N LEU A 14 20.49 -24.80 2.43
CA LEU A 14 21.78 -25.48 2.57
C LEU A 14 22.88 -24.49 2.99
N ILE A 15 22.98 -23.36 2.29
CA ILE A 15 23.95 -22.29 2.61
C ILE A 15 23.66 -21.72 4.00
N LEU A 16 22.39 -21.49 4.32
CA LEU A 16 21.95 -21.06 5.63
C LEU A 16 22.36 -22.06 6.71
N GLY A 17 22.22 -23.36 6.46
CA GLY A 17 22.66 -24.42 7.37
C GLY A 17 24.16 -24.37 7.67
N ILE A 18 25.00 -24.15 6.67
CA ILE A 18 26.46 -24.00 6.85
C ILE A 18 26.77 -22.71 7.61
N ALA A 19 26.13 -21.60 7.25
CA ALA A 19 26.27 -20.33 7.97
C ALA A 19 25.83 -20.47 9.44
N LEU A 20 24.79 -21.28 9.70
CA LEU A 20 24.32 -21.62 11.04
C LEU A 20 25.28 -22.51 11.82
N LEU A 21 26.10 -23.34 11.18
CA LEU A 21 27.17 -24.04 11.89
C LEU A 21 28.25 -23.08 12.40
N ILE A 22 28.61 -22.08 11.59
CA ILE A 22 29.66 -21.11 11.92
C ILE A 22 29.15 -20.09 12.94
N LEU A 23 27.96 -19.53 12.70
CA LEU A 23 27.38 -18.45 13.49
C LEU A 23 26.54 -18.98 14.66
N GLY A 24 25.91 -20.14 14.51
CA GLY A 24 24.99 -20.76 15.48
C GLY A 24 23.51 -20.47 15.18
N PRO A 25 22.59 -21.45 15.36
CA PRO A 25 21.14 -21.28 15.12
C PRO A 25 20.48 -20.21 15.99
N GLY A 26 21.04 -19.91 17.16
CA GLY A 26 20.55 -18.83 18.02
C GLY A 26 20.99 -17.42 17.58
N LYS A 27 22.09 -17.29 16.82
CA LYS A 27 22.66 -15.98 16.48
C LYS A 27 21.96 -15.28 15.33
N LEU A 28 21.41 -16.02 14.36
CA LEU A 28 20.58 -15.42 13.31
C LEU A 28 19.34 -14.70 13.84
N PRO A 29 18.48 -15.31 14.69
CA PRO A 29 17.30 -14.62 15.21
C PRO A 29 17.66 -13.51 16.19
N GLU A 30 18.75 -13.65 16.95
CA GLU A 30 19.25 -12.61 17.87
C GLU A 30 19.66 -11.35 17.08
N MET A 31 20.51 -11.50 16.06
CA MET A 31 20.95 -10.43 15.16
C MET A 31 19.78 -9.83 14.36
N GLY A 32 18.89 -10.68 13.83
CA GLY A 32 17.71 -10.26 13.08
C GLY A 32 16.71 -9.50 13.93
N SER A 33 16.52 -9.87 15.19
CA SER A 33 15.64 -9.15 16.13
C SER A 33 16.16 -7.75 16.44
N ALA A 34 17.49 -7.59 16.59
CA ALA A 34 18.12 -6.30 16.80
C ALA A 34 17.99 -5.39 15.56
N MET A 35 18.38 -5.90 14.37
CA MET A 35 18.21 -5.17 13.11
C MET A 35 16.74 -4.85 12.82
N GLY A 36 15.83 -5.78 13.08
CA GLY A 36 14.40 -5.61 12.82
C GLY A 36 13.78 -4.46 13.62
N ARG A 37 14.21 -4.26 14.86
CA ARG A 37 13.80 -3.09 15.67
C ARG A 37 14.29 -1.80 15.01
N THR A 38 15.56 -1.73 14.62
CA THR A 38 16.13 -0.56 13.92
C THR A 38 15.37 -0.25 12.63
N ILE A 39 15.11 -1.25 11.80
CA ILE A 39 14.38 -1.10 10.53
C ILE A 39 12.94 -0.64 10.78
N ARG A 40 12.30 -1.13 11.84
CA ARG A 40 10.93 -0.74 12.20
C ARG A 40 10.84 0.71 12.66
N GLU A 41 11.76 1.14 13.53
CA GLU A 41 11.85 2.55 13.95
C GLU A 41 12.21 3.46 12.77
N PHE A 42 13.13 3.02 11.90
CA PHE A 42 13.48 3.75 10.68
C PHE A 42 12.27 3.92 9.74
N ARG A 43 11.50 2.85 9.53
CA ARG A 43 10.27 2.90 8.71
C ARG A 43 9.24 3.84 9.33
N LYS A 44 9.06 3.80 10.64
CA LYS A 44 8.13 4.69 11.36
C LYS A 44 8.53 6.15 11.21
N ALA A 45 9.79 6.49 11.46
CA ALA A 45 10.31 7.84 11.26
C ALA A 45 10.20 8.29 9.79
N SER A 46 10.46 7.39 8.84
CA SER A 46 10.30 7.68 7.42
C SER A 46 8.84 7.94 7.04
N THR A 47 7.88 7.22 7.64
CA THR A 47 6.44 7.46 7.44
C THR A 47 6.01 8.80 8.03
N ASP A 48 6.41 9.13 9.26
CA ASP A 48 6.09 10.43 9.89
C ASP A 48 6.62 11.63 9.07
N ILE A 49 7.81 11.49 8.47
CA ILE A 49 8.38 12.52 7.57
C ILE A 49 7.58 12.64 6.27
N GLN A 50 7.14 11.52 5.69
CA GLN A 50 6.30 11.53 4.49
C GLN A 50 4.93 12.15 4.77
N ASP A 51 4.33 11.84 5.92
CA ASP A 51 3.02 12.37 6.31
C ASP A 51 3.09 13.86 6.62
N SER A 52 4.13 14.32 7.32
CA SER A 52 4.36 15.75 7.57
C SER A 52 4.63 16.55 6.29
N THR A 53 5.31 15.95 5.30
CA THR A 53 5.49 16.56 3.98
C THR A 53 4.21 16.51 3.14
N SER A 54 3.35 15.52 3.34
CA SER A 54 2.05 15.41 2.66
C SER A 54 0.99 16.35 3.23
N LEU A 55 1.10 16.75 4.51
CA LEU A 55 0.22 17.76 5.12
C LEU A 55 0.39 19.17 4.51
N THR A 56 1.51 19.46 3.80
CA THR A 56 1.64 20.69 3.00
C THR A 56 1.09 20.57 1.57
N SER A 57 0.64 19.38 1.15
CA SER A 57 -0.06 19.16 -0.11
C SER A 57 -1.47 18.64 0.19
N GLN A 58 -2.36 19.57 0.50
CA GLN A 58 -3.78 19.31 0.74
C GLN A 58 -4.34 18.38 -0.36
N PRO A 59 -4.82 17.16 -0.04
CA PRO A 59 -5.70 16.44 -0.95
C PRO A 59 -7.01 17.22 -0.96
N VAL A 60 -7.25 17.96 -2.05
CA VAL A 60 -8.55 18.54 -2.37
C VAL A 60 -9.61 17.45 -2.16
N PRO A 61 -10.53 17.59 -1.18
CA PRO A 61 -11.60 16.64 -0.99
C PRO A 61 -12.42 16.58 -2.29
N ASN A 62 -12.51 15.40 -2.91
CA ASN A 62 -13.27 15.18 -4.12
C ASN A 62 -14.80 15.21 -3.83
N THR A 63 -15.30 16.34 -3.34
CA THR A 63 -16.71 16.60 -3.03
C THR A 63 -17.57 16.86 -4.28
N LEU A 64 -16.98 16.77 -5.47
CA LEU A 64 -17.68 17.01 -6.74
C LEU A 64 -18.22 15.72 -7.39
N SER A 65 -17.89 14.52 -6.87
CA SER A 65 -18.28 13.25 -7.51
C SER A 65 -19.66 12.70 -7.10
N SER A 66 -20.41 13.38 -6.22
CA SER A 66 -21.69 12.85 -5.69
C SER A 66 -22.91 13.68 -6.05
N ARG A 67 -22.79 14.74 -6.87
CA ARG A 67 -23.93 15.56 -7.28
C ARG A 67 -24.50 15.24 -8.67
N GLU A 68 -23.92 14.28 -9.38
CA GLU A 68 -24.30 13.93 -10.75
C GLU A 68 -25.09 12.61 -10.85
N ALA A 69 -25.27 11.87 -9.76
CA ALA A 69 -25.91 10.55 -9.77
C ALA A 69 -27.40 10.54 -9.33
N ASP A 70 -28.06 11.70 -9.20
CA ASP A 70 -29.51 11.79 -8.92
C ASP A 70 -30.25 12.73 -9.89
N ALA A 71 -29.91 12.64 -11.18
CA ALA A 71 -30.77 13.13 -12.26
C ALA A 71 -31.35 11.93 -13.01
N LYS A 72 -32.13 11.11 -12.31
CA LYS A 72 -32.99 10.10 -12.93
C LYS A 72 -34.03 10.83 -13.78
N PRO A 73 -34.09 10.63 -15.11
CA PRO A 73 -35.09 11.28 -15.95
C PRO A 73 -36.43 10.62 -15.65
N ARG A 74 -37.25 11.27 -14.82
CA ARG A 74 -38.55 10.75 -14.44
C ARG A 74 -39.56 11.87 -14.53
N GLY A 75 -40.42 11.76 -15.54
CA GLY A 75 -41.69 12.47 -15.62
C GLY A 75 -41.69 13.53 -16.70
N THR A 76 -42.19 13.15 -17.86
CA THR A 76 -43.16 13.99 -18.56
C THR A 76 -44.40 14.09 -17.68
N PRO A 77 -44.78 15.29 -17.23
CA PRO A 77 -46.20 15.64 -17.09
C PRO A 77 -46.51 16.63 -18.21
N ALA A 78 -46.83 16.09 -19.39
CA ALA A 78 -47.41 16.84 -20.50
C ALA A 78 -48.94 16.86 -20.34
N ASP A 79 -49.40 17.31 -19.18
CA ASP A 79 -50.80 17.62 -18.90
C ASP A 79 -50.82 18.81 -17.94
N ALA A 80 -51.65 19.81 -18.28
CA ALA A 80 -51.80 21.14 -17.68
C ALA A 80 -50.93 22.27 -18.27
N GLN A 81 -51.23 22.66 -19.53
CA GLN A 81 -51.34 24.08 -19.85
C GLN A 81 -52.68 24.32 -20.54
N GLU A 82 -53.59 24.87 -19.77
CA GLU A 82 -54.96 25.24 -20.14
C GLU A 82 -55.00 26.27 -21.28
N ASP A 83 -56.07 26.13 -22.07
CA ASP A 83 -56.73 27.10 -22.93
C ASP A 83 -56.72 28.53 -22.34
N PRO A 84 -56.35 29.57 -23.11
CA PRO A 84 -57.41 30.43 -23.64
C PRO A 84 -57.10 31.03 -25.03
N SER A 85 -58.01 30.86 -26.00
CA SER A 85 -58.50 31.92 -26.92
C SER A 85 -59.63 31.46 -27.83
#